data_AF-A0A2V5ZRN7-F1
#
_entry.id   AF-A0A2V5ZRN7-F1
#
_cell.length_a   1.000
_cell.length_b   1.000
_cell.length_c   1.000
_cell.angle_alpha   90.00
_cell.angle_beta   90.00
_cell.angle_gamma   90.00
#
_symmetry.space_group_name_H-M   'P 1'
#
loop_
_entity.id
_entity.type
_entity.pdbx_description
1 polymer ?
#
loop_
_entity_poly.entity_id
_entity_poly.type
_entity_poly.pdbx_seq_one_letter_code
_entity_poly.pdbx_strand_id
1 'polypeptide(L)'
;MVATLSGCAPLATVRETSPTLGAQYGTSPQLQRAEQQIAAGQQLKASHPERATGFYLAGAESATSELRKNPKDRIALRDYNFALSRIFSVIRDTPFEPWTHPFNVPAPGGGEYLLTDRAIANRLWRPQDYELIPADELDVRGKFVSPRVTREGAGAPLVAVRREQAPEIRQRFLPPRIYLGVTAAAHFSGRKCEIEFLDPLSVERVSVAGRGLPSAADFTAPMAVGLCRERPEKVGVPALLDPDKFANNVRLIQVQPYNSQKIPVLLVHGLQSTPVSWAPMLNALWADPIVRRNYQVWVFNYPSGYPIPYSALLLRRQVDALDKAFPDHRPIVLVGHSMGGIS
;
A
#
# COMPACT_ATOMS: atom_id res chain seq x y z
N MET A 1 -16.48 -43.05 1.35
CA MET A 1 -16.07 -41.93 2.22
C MET A 1 -16.20 -40.66 1.39
N VAL A 2 -17.34 -39.97 1.51
CA VAL A 2 -17.61 -38.74 0.73
C VAL A 2 -16.78 -37.63 1.37
N ALA A 3 -15.70 -37.23 0.71
CA ALA A 3 -14.94 -36.05 1.10
C ALA A 3 -15.81 -34.83 0.81
N THR A 4 -16.46 -34.30 1.85
CA THR A 4 -17.06 -32.98 1.82
C THR A 4 -15.95 -31.96 1.62
N LEU A 5 -15.83 -31.43 0.39
CA LEU A 5 -15.06 -30.23 0.10
C LEU A 5 -15.76 -29.06 0.80
N SER A 6 -15.52 -28.88 2.09
CA SER A 6 -15.82 -27.64 2.79
C SER A 6 -15.10 -26.53 2.03
N GLY A 7 -15.87 -25.65 1.36
CA GLY A 7 -15.31 -24.52 0.65
C GLY A 7 -14.40 -23.73 1.60
N CYS A 8 -13.12 -23.62 1.27
CA CYS A 8 -12.17 -22.87 2.07
C CYS A 8 -12.71 -21.45 2.24
N ALA A 9 -12.86 -21.02 3.50
CA ALA A 9 -13.20 -19.63 3.77
C ALA A 9 -12.13 -18.73 3.13
N PRO A 10 -12.52 -17.61 2.50
CA PRO A 10 -11.57 -16.71 1.85
C PRO A 10 -10.54 -16.21 2.87
N LEU A 11 -9.27 -16.15 2.45
CA LEU A 11 -8.16 -15.73 3.31
C LEU A 11 -8.29 -14.27 3.77
N ALA A 12 -8.86 -13.44 2.89
CA ALA A 12 -9.28 -12.08 3.16
C ALA A 12 -10.56 -11.76 2.36
N THR A 13 -11.40 -10.88 2.92
CA THR A 13 -12.49 -10.22 2.21
C THR A 13 -12.28 -8.71 2.31
N VAL A 14 -12.56 -8.02 1.22
CA VAL A 14 -12.51 -6.56 1.14
C VAL A 14 -13.86 -6.07 0.63
N ARG A 15 -14.48 -5.15 1.37
CA ARG A 15 -15.69 -4.45 0.95
C ARG A 15 -15.42 -2.95 0.91
N GLU A 16 -15.91 -2.28 -0.12
CA GLU A 16 -15.87 -0.82 -0.17
C GLU A 16 -16.91 -0.24 0.77
N THR A 17 -16.55 0.88 1.39
CA THR A 17 -17.36 1.62 2.35
C THR A 17 -17.27 3.11 2.05
N SER A 18 -18.27 3.85 2.52
CA SER A 18 -18.30 5.31 2.43
C SER A 18 -17.95 5.90 3.80
N PRO A 19 -16.67 6.20 4.06
CA PRO A 19 -16.24 6.78 5.33
C PRO A 19 -16.86 8.16 5.52
N THR A 20 -17.26 8.46 6.76
CA THR A 20 -17.76 9.76 7.16
C THR A 20 -16.73 10.47 8.03
N LEU A 21 -16.77 11.81 8.02
CA LEU A 21 -15.99 12.59 8.97
C LEU A 21 -16.51 12.30 10.38
N GLY A 22 -15.61 12.05 11.33
CA GLY A 22 -15.98 11.69 12.70
C GLY A 22 -16.81 12.77 13.41
N ALA A 23 -17.55 12.39 14.44
CA ALA A 23 -18.52 13.27 15.11
C ALA A 23 -17.93 14.38 16.00
N GLN A 24 -16.61 14.37 16.24
CA GLN A 24 -15.94 15.38 17.06
C GLN A 24 -15.55 16.58 16.19
N TYR A 25 -16.09 17.76 16.46
CA TYR A 25 -15.79 18.95 15.66
C TYR A 25 -14.67 19.79 16.26
N GLY A 26 -13.86 20.39 15.40
CA GLY A 26 -12.83 21.33 15.81
C GLY A 26 -13.41 22.64 16.36
N THR A 27 -12.74 23.24 17.33
CA THR A 27 -13.17 24.52 17.93
C THR A 27 -12.51 25.73 17.27
N SER A 28 -11.39 25.54 16.56
CA SER A 28 -10.72 26.64 15.88
C SER A 28 -11.48 27.04 14.60
N PRO A 29 -11.51 28.33 14.22
CA PRO A 29 -12.15 28.77 12.98
C PRO A 29 -11.58 28.07 11.74
N GLN A 30 -10.30 27.70 11.76
CA GLN A 30 -9.67 26.96 10.66
C GLN A 30 -10.21 25.54 10.54
N LEU A 31 -10.41 24.84 11.66
CA LEU A 31 -10.96 23.49 11.65
C LEU A 31 -12.45 23.48 11.26
N GLN A 32 -13.24 24.39 11.81
CA GLN A 32 -14.66 24.52 11.42
C GLN A 32 -14.80 24.79 9.92
N ARG A 33 -13.93 25.65 9.37
CA ARG A 33 -13.85 25.87 7.93
C ARG A 33 -13.47 24.58 7.21
N ALA A 34 -12.45 23.86 7.66
CA ALA A 34 -12.03 22.60 7.05
C ALA A 34 -13.20 21.59 6.97
N GLU A 35 -13.90 21.39 8.08
CA GLU A 35 -15.03 20.46 8.20
C GLU A 35 -16.22 20.88 7.30
N GLN A 36 -16.51 22.18 7.21
CA GLN A 36 -17.51 22.71 6.27
C GLN A 36 -17.11 22.47 4.81
N GLN A 37 -15.83 22.67 4.45
CA GLN A 37 -15.35 22.40 3.11
C GLN A 37 -15.43 20.91 2.78
N ILE A 38 -15.06 20.02 3.71
CA ILE A 38 -15.20 18.57 3.56
C ILE A 38 -16.65 18.17 3.32
N ALA A 39 -17.59 18.71 4.12
CA ALA A 39 -19.02 18.42 3.97
C ALA A 39 -19.57 18.90 2.61
N ALA A 40 -19.18 20.10 2.17
CA ALA A 40 -19.56 20.62 0.84
C ALA A 40 -18.98 19.77 -0.30
N GLY A 41 -17.73 19.32 -0.17
CA GLY A 41 -17.11 18.37 -1.10
C GLY A 41 -17.90 17.07 -1.20
N GLN A 42 -18.34 16.52 -0.05
CA GLN A 42 -19.13 15.29 -0.01
C GLN A 42 -20.47 15.43 -0.74
N GLN A 43 -21.16 16.56 -0.60
CA GLN A 43 -22.42 16.85 -1.30
C GLN A 43 -22.22 16.96 -2.82
N LEU A 44 -21.08 17.48 -3.26
CA LEU A 44 -20.79 17.71 -4.68
C LEU A 44 -20.13 16.51 -5.38
N LYS A 45 -19.56 15.53 -4.64
CA LYS A 45 -18.77 14.42 -5.21
C LYS A 45 -19.43 13.76 -6.43
N ALA A 46 -20.73 13.47 -6.33
CA ALA A 46 -21.45 12.73 -7.38
C ALA A 46 -21.86 13.59 -8.59
N SER A 47 -22.09 14.90 -8.40
CA SER A 47 -22.62 15.78 -9.45
C SER A 47 -21.56 16.71 -10.07
N HIS A 48 -20.58 17.14 -9.28
CA HIS A 48 -19.54 18.10 -9.66
C HIS A 48 -18.20 17.69 -9.05
N PRO A 49 -17.59 16.57 -9.51
CA PRO A 49 -16.38 16.00 -8.91
C PRO A 49 -15.18 16.97 -8.89
N GLU A 50 -15.00 17.81 -9.92
CA GLU A 50 -13.92 18.82 -9.93
C GLU A 50 -14.09 19.83 -8.79
N ARG A 51 -15.32 20.35 -8.60
CA ARG A 51 -15.62 21.26 -7.49
C ARG A 51 -15.45 20.56 -6.15
N ALA A 52 -15.90 19.32 -6.02
CA ALA A 52 -15.69 18.52 -4.82
C ALA A 52 -14.20 18.38 -4.47
N THR A 53 -13.35 18.13 -5.48
CA THR A 53 -11.90 18.10 -5.31
C THR A 53 -11.35 19.42 -4.77
N GLY A 54 -11.84 20.56 -5.28
CA GLY A 54 -11.44 21.89 -4.79
C GLY A 54 -11.85 22.16 -3.34
N PHE A 55 -13.03 21.67 -2.94
CA PHE A 55 -13.49 21.69 -1.56
C PHE A 55 -12.61 20.82 -0.64
N TYR A 56 -12.25 19.61 -1.07
CA TYR A 56 -11.32 18.77 -0.29
C TYR A 56 -9.92 19.37 -0.20
N LEU A 57 -9.40 19.98 -1.26
CA LEU A 57 -8.13 20.72 -1.23
C LEU A 57 -8.17 21.88 -0.22
N ALA A 58 -9.23 22.67 -0.23
CA ALA A 58 -9.42 23.76 0.74
C ALA A 58 -9.57 23.26 2.19
N GLY A 59 -10.22 22.11 2.38
CA GLY A 59 -10.32 21.44 3.68
C GLY A 59 -8.95 20.99 4.20
N ALA A 60 -8.18 20.30 3.36
CA ALA A 60 -6.83 19.86 3.68
C ALA A 60 -5.88 21.05 3.96
N GLU A 61 -5.95 22.13 3.18
CA GLU A 61 -5.15 23.36 3.41
C GLU A 61 -5.50 24.03 4.75
N SER A 62 -6.79 24.11 5.08
CA SER A 62 -7.27 24.70 6.34
C SER A 62 -6.81 23.89 7.55
N ALA A 63 -6.93 22.56 7.49
CA ALA A 63 -6.43 21.65 8.52
C ALA A 63 -4.90 21.70 8.65
N THR A 64 -4.18 21.80 7.52
CA THR A 64 -2.71 21.98 7.49
C THR A 64 -2.28 23.26 8.21
N SER A 65 -3.07 24.33 8.09
CA SER A 65 -2.81 25.60 8.78
C SER A 65 -2.92 25.46 10.30
N GLU A 66 -3.83 24.63 10.80
CA GLU A 66 -3.93 24.31 12.24
C GLU A 66 -2.75 23.42 12.68
N LEU A 67 -2.41 22.39 11.92
CA LEU A 67 -1.23 21.54 12.19
C LEU A 67 0.09 22.33 12.26
N ARG A 68 0.21 23.44 11.51
CA ARG A 68 1.37 24.35 11.61
C ARG A 68 1.50 24.96 13.01
N LYS A 69 0.37 25.36 13.61
CA LYS A 69 0.28 25.99 14.93
C LYS A 69 0.40 24.94 16.04
N ASN A 70 -0.36 23.85 15.92
CA ASN A 70 -0.39 22.74 16.86
C ASN A 70 -0.22 21.40 16.13
N PRO A 71 1.02 20.89 15.99
CA PRO A 71 1.30 19.64 15.28
C PRO A 71 0.74 18.38 15.98
N LYS A 72 0.25 18.51 17.22
CA LYS A 72 -0.35 17.43 18.01
C LYS A 72 -1.88 17.45 17.98
N ASP A 73 -2.49 18.39 17.26
CA ASP A 73 -3.94 18.46 17.13
C ASP A 73 -4.48 17.27 16.35
N ARG A 74 -5.21 16.39 17.05
CA ARG A 74 -5.76 15.15 16.49
C ARG A 74 -6.91 15.41 15.53
N ILE A 75 -7.69 16.48 15.75
CA ILE A 75 -8.81 16.84 14.87
C ILE A 75 -8.23 17.40 13.57
N ALA A 76 -7.24 18.27 13.64
CA ALA A 76 -6.54 18.77 12.45
C ALA A 76 -5.89 17.65 11.65
N LEU A 77 -5.26 16.68 12.32
CA LEU A 77 -4.66 15.51 11.67
C LEU A 77 -5.72 14.65 10.97
N ARG A 78 -6.85 14.40 11.64
CA ARG A 78 -7.99 13.65 11.07
C ARG A 78 -8.54 14.35 9.84
N ASP A 79 -8.84 15.64 9.93
CA ASP A 79 -9.49 16.40 8.85
C ASP A 79 -8.56 16.52 7.64
N TYR A 80 -7.26 16.73 7.88
CA TYR A 80 -6.24 16.72 6.85
C TYR A 80 -6.19 15.36 6.13
N ASN A 81 -6.09 14.26 6.87
CA ASN A 81 -6.02 12.92 6.29
C ASN A 81 -7.32 12.56 5.55
N PHE A 82 -8.48 12.87 6.13
CA PHE A 82 -9.78 12.57 5.55
C PHE A 82 -9.99 13.34 4.25
N ALA A 83 -9.78 14.66 4.26
CA ALA A 83 -9.90 15.49 3.06
C ALA A 83 -8.96 15.00 1.95
N LEU A 84 -7.72 14.65 2.31
CA LEU A 84 -6.75 14.13 1.35
C LEU A 84 -7.18 12.77 0.78
N SER A 85 -7.67 11.83 1.60
CA SER A 85 -8.24 10.57 1.12
C SER A 85 -9.38 10.78 0.14
N ARG A 86 -10.28 11.76 0.39
CA ARG A 86 -11.41 12.05 -0.51
C ARG A 86 -10.99 12.61 -1.87
N ILE A 87 -9.86 13.32 -1.97
CA ILE A 87 -9.28 13.72 -3.26
C ILE A 87 -8.99 12.48 -4.11
N PHE A 88 -8.35 11.46 -3.52
CA PHE A 88 -8.07 10.19 -4.20
C PHE A 88 -9.34 9.41 -4.54
N SER A 89 -10.36 9.44 -3.68
CA SER A 89 -11.68 8.86 -3.99
C SER A 89 -12.26 9.47 -5.26
N VAL A 90 -12.23 10.80 -5.39
CA VAL A 90 -12.77 11.49 -6.56
C VAL A 90 -11.96 11.14 -7.80
N ILE A 91 -10.62 11.23 -7.72
CA ILE A 91 -9.73 10.94 -8.86
C ILE A 91 -9.94 9.50 -9.36
N ARG A 92 -10.04 8.51 -8.45
CA ARG A 92 -10.29 7.11 -8.83
C ARG A 92 -11.61 6.94 -9.58
N ASP A 93 -12.65 7.67 -9.17
CA ASP A 93 -14.01 7.52 -9.69
C ASP A 93 -14.27 8.41 -10.94
N THR A 94 -13.24 9.07 -11.50
CA THR A 94 -13.33 10.04 -12.61
C THR A 94 -12.19 9.86 -13.61
N PRO A 95 -12.26 10.45 -14.82
CA PRO A 95 -11.16 10.41 -15.79
C PRO A 95 -10.04 11.42 -15.50
N PHE A 96 -9.91 11.93 -14.26
CA PHE A 96 -8.87 12.91 -13.94
C PHE A 96 -7.49 12.25 -13.91
N GLU A 97 -6.53 12.87 -14.60
CA GLU A 97 -5.14 12.39 -14.64
C GLU A 97 -4.13 13.41 -14.06
N PRO A 98 -4.27 13.82 -12.78
CA PRO A 98 -3.42 14.85 -12.17
C PRO A 98 -1.95 14.43 -11.99
N TRP A 99 -1.65 13.15 -12.24
CA TRP A 99 -0.30 12.57 -12.14
C TRP A 99 0.41 12.48 -13.49
N THR A 100 -0.31 12.75 -14.59
CA THR A 100 0.28 12.84 -15.94
C THR A 100 0.68 14.29 -16.23
N HIS A 101 -0.18 15.24 -15.87
CA HIS A 101 0.06 16.68 -16.00
C HIS A 101 -0.57 17.42 -14.82
N PRO A 102 -0.06 18.61 -14.45
CA PRO A 102 -0.70 19.45 -13.43
C PRO A 102 -2.17 19.71 -13.78
N PHE A 103 -3.05 19.56 -12.79
CA PHE A 103 -4.50 19.65 -12.93
C PHE A 103 -5.04 20.88 -12.21
N ASN A 104 -5.72 21.77 -12.94
CA ASN A 104 -6.38 22.94 -12.36
C ASN A 104 -7.74 22.55 -11.78
N VAL A 105 -7.97 22.92 -10.52
CA VAL A 105 -9.17 22.56 -9.76
C VAL A 105 -9.85 23.82 -9.25
N PRO A 106 -11.14 24.07 -9.55
CA PRO A 106 -11.85 25.25 -9.08
C PRO A 106 -11.85 25.38 -7.55
N ALA A 107 -11.37 26.51 -7.02
CA ALA A 107 -11.35 26.76 -5.59
C ALA A 107 -12.72 27.29 -5.08
N PRO A 108 -13.17 26.92 -3.87
CA PRO A 108 -14.47 27.33 -3.32
C PRO A 108 -14.71 28.85 -3.23
N GLY A 109 -13.63 29.64 -3.07
CA GLY A 109 -13.69 31.10 -2.93
C GLY A 109 -13.31 31.87 -4.20
N GLY A 110 -13.30 31.21 -5.36
CA GLY A 110 -12.80 31.77 -6.62
C GLY A 110 -11.31 31.51 -6.86
N GLY A 111 -10.93 31.52 -8.14
CA GLY A 111 -9.63 31.05 -8.61
C GLY A 111 -9.54 29.52 -8.67
N GLU A 112 -8.32 29.01 -8.84
CA GLU A 112 -8.05 27.58 -9.02
C GLU A 112 -6.89 27.13 -8.13
N TYR A 113 -6.91 25.88 -7.71
CA TYR A 113 -5.73 25.17 -7.23
C TYR A 113 -5.01 24.49 -8.39
N LEU A 114 -3.68 24.48 -8.37
CA LEU A 114 -2.87 23.62 -9.23
C LEU A 114 -2.50 22.36 -8.44
N LEU A 115 -3.11 21.22 -8.76
CA LEU A 115 -2.82 19.91 -8.18
C LEU A 115 -1.81 19.17 -9.05
N THR A 116 -0.73 18.65 -8.46
CA THR A 116 0.30 17.88 -9.18
C THR A 116 1.02 16.94 -8.22
N ASP A 117 1.77 15.97 -8.73
CA ASP A 117 2.70 15.20 -7.92
C ASP A 117 3.98 15.99 -7.63
N ARG A 118 4.60 15.71 -6.49
CA ARG A 118 5.92 16.21 -6.17
C ARG A 118 6.94 15.27 -6.79
N ALA A 119 7.75 15.76 -7.73
CA ALA A 119 8.81 14.96 -8.33
C ALA A 119 9.77 14.41 -7.25
N ILE A 120 9.78 13.08 -7.05
CA ILE A 120 10.71 12.41 -6.14
C ILE A 120 11.95 11.98 -6.92
N ALA A 121 13.13 12.10 -6.32
CA ALA A 121 14.41 11.75 -6.93
C ALA A 121 14.51 10.28 -7.38
N ASN A 122 13.66 9.38 -6.86
CA ASN A 122 13.70 7.96 -7.17
C ASN A 122 12.58 7.57 -8.15
N ARG A 123 12.90 7.57 -9.45
CA ARG A 123 12.00 7.40 -10.61
C ARG A 123 11.33 6.02 -10.77
N LEU A 124 11.49 5.11 -9.80
CA LEU A 124 11.00 3.72 -9.91
C LEU A 124 9.50 3.58 -9.66
N TRP A 125 8.84 4.62 -9.16
CA TRP A 125 7.42 4.63 -8.85
C TRP A 125 6.77 5.87 -9.48
N ARG A 126 5.92 5.66 -10.48
CA ARG A 126 5.18 6.71 -11.19
C ARG A 126 3.70 6.59 -10.81
N PRO A 127 3.11 7.57 -10.09
CA PRO A 127 1.75 7.44 -9.59
C PRO A 127 0.71 7.19 -10.69
N GLN A 128 0.92 7.68 -11.91
CA GLN A 128 0.06 7.41 -13.07
C GLN A 128 -0.01 5.94 -13.49
N ASP A 129 0.95 5.11 -13.10
CA ASP A 129 0.97 3.66 -13.42
C ASP A 129 0.08 2.85 -12.44
N TYR A 130 -0.56 3.49 -11.46
CA TYR A 130 -1.29 2.83 -10.37
C TYR A 130 -2.71 3.37 -10.20
N GLU A 131 -3.64 2.45 -9.96
CA GLU A 131 -4.93 2.75 -9.33
C GLU A 131 -4.68 2.99 -7.84
N LEU A 132 -5.05 4.17 -7.33
CA LEU A 132 -4.82 4.58 -5.95
C LEU A 132 -6.12 4.56 -5.16
N ILE A 133 -6.24 3.62 -4.21
CA ILE A 133 -7.46 3.36 -3.45
C ILE A 133 -7.27 3.83 -2.00
N PRO A 134 -8.08 4.76 -1.47
CA PRO A 134 -8.00 5.14 -0.06
C PRO A 134 -8.24 3.95 0.87
N ALA A 135 -7.31 3.69 1.78
CA ALA A 135 -7.41 2.54 2.67
C ALA A 135 -8.61 2.66 3.64
N ASP A 136 -9.03 3.89 3.98
CA ASP A 136 -10.19 4.15 4.83
C ASP A 136 -11.54 3.85 4.16
N GLU A 137 -11.56 3.58 2.85
CA GLU A 137 -12.72 3.06 2.13
C GLU A 137 -12.82 1.53 2.16
N LEU A 138 -11.82 0.85 2.71
CA LEU A 138 -11.74 -0.61 2.70
C LEU A 138 -12.10 -1.19 4.07
N ASP A 139 -13.22 -1.92 4.14
CA ASP A 139 -13.53 -2.84 5.24
C ASP A 139 -12.83 -4.18 4.96
N VAL A 140 -11.76 -4.43 5.72
CA VAL A 140 -10.86 -5.58 5.59
C VAL A 140 -11.17 -6.60 6.66
N ARG A 141 -11.48 -7.84 6.27
CA ARG A 141 -11.74 -8.96 7.19
C ARG A 141 -11.04 -10.22 6.73
N GLY A 142 -10.86 -11.16 7.66
CA GLY A 142 -10.25 -12.47 7.37
C GLY A 142 -9.09 -12.80 8.30
N LYS A 143 -8.81 -14.09 8.49
CA LYS A 143 -7.80 -14.56 9.46
C LYS A 143 -6.37 -14.10 9.10
N PHE A 144 -6.08 -13.93 7.80
CA PHE A 144 -4.73 -13.61 7.33
C PHE A 144 -4.42 -12.11 7.39
N VAL A 145 -5.44 -11.31 7.64
CA VAL A 145 -5.41 -9.83 7.64
C VAL A 145 -5.98 -9.27 8.94
N SER A 146 -5.99 -10.08 10.00
CA SER A 146 -6.42 -9.70 11.35
C SER A 146 -5.27 -9.93 12.34
N PRO A 147 -4.94 -8.96 13.20
CA PRO A 147 -5.53 -7.62 13.27
C PRO A 147 -5.16 -6.74 12.06
N ARG A 148 -5.95 -5.70 11.80
CA ARG A 148 -5.56 -4.63 10.87
C ARG A 148 -4.48 -3.78 11.52
N VAL A 149 -3.31 -3.74 10.90
CA VAL A 149 -2.12 -3.03 11.39
C VAL A 149 -1.99 -1.71 10.63
N THR A 150 -2.07 -0.62 11.38
CA THR A 150 -1.93 0.74 10.88
C THR A 150 -0.88 1.49 11.70
N ARG A 151 -0.38 2.60 11.14
CA ARG A 151 0.40 3.60 11.87
C ARG A 151 -0.36 4.91 11.83
N GLU A 152 -0.69 5.45 13.00
CA GLU A 152 -1.24 6.80 13.10
C GLU A 152 -0.18 7.83 12.68
N GLY A 153 -0.62 8.86 11.96
CA GLY A 153 0.27 9.88 11.43
C GLY A 153 -0.41 10.78 10.41
N ALA A 154 0.39 11.58 9.73
CA ALA A 154 -0.05 12.48 8.67
C ALA A 154 0.05 11.82 7.30
N GLY A 155 -0.94 12.11 6.46
CA GLY A 155 -1.06 11.63 5.09
C GLY A 155 -2.25 10.68 4.92
N ALA A 156 -2.72 10.53 3.68
CA ALA A 156 -3.74 9.56 3.32
C ALA A 156 -3.06 8.20 3.03
N PRO A 157 -3.34 7.13 3.80
CA PRO A 157 -2.92 5.79 3.45
C PRO A 157 -3.73 5.28 2.26
N LEU A 158 -3.04 4.78 1.24
CA LEU A 158 -3.58 4.31 -0.02
C LEU A 158 -3.08 2.88 -0.31
N VAL A 159 -3.90 2.11 -1.02
CA VAL A 159 -3.49 0.90 -1.72
C VAL A 159 -3.23 1.26 -3.18
N ALA A 160 -1.98 1.14 -3.62
CA ALA A 160 -1.59 1.30 -5.00
C ALA A 160 -1.66 -0.06 -5.73
N VAL A 161 -2.51 -0.15 -6.75
CA VAL A 161 -2.70 -1.35 -7.56
C VAL A 161 -2.21 -1.12 -8.98
N ARG A 162 -1.27 -1.95 -9.44
CA ARG A 162 -0.82 -1.95 -10.84
C ARG A 162 -1.39 -3.16 -11.56
N ARG A 163 -2.17 -2.90 -12.62
CA ARG A 163 -2.86 -3.95 -13.39
C ARG A 163 -1.93 -4.67 -14.38
N GLU A 164 -0.96 -3.98 -14.96
CA GLU A 164 -0.02 -4.54 -15.94
C GLU A 164 1.42 -4.04 -15.75
N GLN A 165 2.41 -4.95 -15.84
CA GLN A 165 3.83 -4.61 -15.80
C GLN A 165 4.29 -4.11 -17.17
N ALA A 166 4.94 -2.94 -17.22
CA ALA A 166 5.64 -2.46 -18.43
C ALA A 166 6.91 -3.30 -18.66
N PRO A 167 7.31 -3.56 -19.93
CA PRO A 167 8.17 -4.68 -20.36
C PRO A 167 9.69 -4.52 -20.11
N GLU A 168 10.16 -4.05 -18.95
CA GLU A 168 11.59 -3.92 -18.66
C GLU A 168 12.22 -4.98 -17.73
N ILE A 169 13.48 -5.31 -17.99
CA ILE A 169 14.28 -6.47 -17.52
C ILE A 169 14.44 -6.60 -15.98
N ARG A 170 14.13 -5.58 -15.17
CA ARG A 170 14.16 -5.68 -13.67
C ARG A 170 12.96 -6.44 -13.06
N GLN A 171 12.15 -7.08 -13.88
CA GLN A 171 10.90 -7.78 -13.54
C GLN A 171 11.04 -9.11 -12.81
N ARG A 172 12.23 -9.73 -12.78
CA ARG A 172 12.37 -11.13 -12.32
C ARG A 172 11.79 -11.38 -10.93
N PHE A 173 11.86 -10.39 -10.03
CA PHE A 173 11.43 -10.52 -8.64
C PHE A 173 10.08 -9.87 -8.33
N LEU A 174 9.46 -9.13 -9.27
CA LEU A 174 8.21 -8.40 -9.03
C LEU A 174 6.97 -9.28 -9.26
N PRO A 175 5.99 -9.34 -8.34
CA PRO A 175 4.76 -10.11 -8.54
C PRO A 175 4.00 -9.62 -9.79
N PRO A 176 3.36 -10.51 -10.59
CA PRO A 176 2.72 -10.13 -11.86
C PRO A 176 1.73 -8.97 -11.69
N ARG A 177 1.06 -8.93 -10.54
CA ARG A 177 0.26 -7.81 -10.06
C ARG A 177 0.84 -7.28 -8.77
N ILE A 178 0.90 -5.96 -8.67
CA ILE A 178 1.53 -5.27 -7.55
C ILE A 178 0.44 -4.62 -6.70
N TYR A 179 0.50 -4.89 -5.39
CA TYR A 179 -0.34 -4.30 -4.36
C TYR A 179 0.57 -3.70 -3.30
N LEU A 180 0.71 -2.37 -3.27
CA LEU A 180 1.62 -1.68 -2.35
C LEU A 180 0.84 -0.72 -1.46
N GLY A 181 1.30 -0.58 -0.21
CA GLY A 181 0.90 0.51 0.65
C GLY A 181 1.62 1.79 0.24
N VAL A 182 0.90 2.90 0.19
CA VAL A 182 1.45 4.23 -0.12
C VAL A 182 0.87 5.24 0.85
N THR A 183 1.67 6.18 1.30
CA THR A 183 1.18 7.35 2.05
C THR A 183 1.27 8.57 1.15
N ALA A 184 0.13 9.18 0.82
CA ALA A 184 0.11 10.47 0.13
C ALA A 184 0.11 11.62 1.14
N ALA A 185 0.94 12.63 0.92
CA ALA A 185 0.99 13.83 1.73
C ALA A 185 0.96 15.09 0.85
N ALA A 186 0.15 16.07 1.24
CA ALA A 186 -0.04 17.30 0.49
C ALA A 186 0.88 18.42 1.00
N HIS A 187 1.54 19.10 0.06
CA HIS A 187 2.38 20.26 0.28
C HIS A 187 1.73 21.48 -0.38
N PHE A 188 1.29 22.44 0.43
CA PHE A 188 0.63 23.64 -0.05
C PHE A 188 1.61 24.83 -0.12
N SER A 189 1.65 25.48 -1.29
CA SER A 189 2.35 26.75 -1.53
C SER A 189 1.41 27.71 -2.26
N GLY A 190 0.67 28.51 -1.50
CA GLY A 190 -0.45 29.27 -2.03
C GLY A 190 -1.48 28.32 -2.65
N ARG A 191 -1.90 28.58 -3.89
CA ARG A 191 -2.83 27.72 -4.63
C ARG A 191 -2.19 26.50 -5.28
N LYS A 192 -0.90 26.24 -5.09
CA LYS A 192 -0.26 25.02 -5.57
C LYS A 192 -0.34 23.93 -4.49
N CYS A 193 -0.87 22.76 -4.84
CA CYS A 193 -0.88 21.56 -4.01
C CYS A 193 -0.03 20.47 -4.69
N GLU A 194 1.12 20.15 -4.10
CA GLU A 194 1.99 19.07 -4.56
C GLU A 194 1.80 17.85 -3.67
N ILE A 195 1.52 16.69 -4.27
CA ILE A 195 1.37 15.44 -3.54
C ILE A 195 2.68 14.67 -3.55
N GLU A 196 3.24 14.44 -2.36
CA GLU A 196 4.35 13.53 -2.15
C GLU A 196 3.81 12.13 -1.82
N PHE A 197 4.31 11.12 -2.53
CA PHE A 197 3.94 9.72 -2.32
C PHE A 197 5.09 8.96 -1.66
N LEU A 198 4.81 8.34 -0.53
CA LEU A 198 5.82 7.72 0.31
C LEU A 198 5.57 6.21 0.44
N ASP A 199 6.64 5.43 0.41
CA ASP A 199 6.60 4.04 0.86
C ASP A 199 6.60 4.01 2.41
N PRO A 200 5.50 3.58 3.06
CA PRO A 200 5.39 3.58 4.51
C PRO A 200 6.33 2.58 5.20
N LEU A 201 6.87 1.60 4.47
CA LEU A 201 7.88 0.67 4.97
C LEU A 201 9.29 1.27 4.99
N SER A 202 9.52 2.33 4.22
CA SER A 202 10.82 3.01 4.12
C SER A 202 10.83 4.37 4.81
N VAL A 203 9.68 5.07 4.85
CA VAL A 203 9.55 6.42 5.39
C VAL A 203 8.59 6.42 6.58
N GLU A 204 9.11 6.71 7.78
CA GLU A 204 8.31 6.77 9.02
C GLU A 204 7.84 8.17 9.39
N ARG A 205 8.39 9.21 8.75
CA ARG A 205 8.05 10.60 9.02
C ARG A 205 7.86 11.37 7.72
N VAL A 206 6.91 12.30 7.73
CA VAL A 206 6.62 13.18 6.61
C VAL A 206 6.61 14.63 7.07
N SER A 207 7.06 15.55 6.23
CA SER A 207 6.95 16.98 6.50
C SER A 207 5.57 17.48 6.06
N VAL A 208 4.73 17.87 7.01
CA VAL A 208 3.46 18.55 6.74
C VAL A 208 3.50 19.91 7.43
N ALA A 209 3.15 20.98 6.71
CA ALA A 209 3.22 22.36 7.21
C ALA A 209 4.60 22.78 7.74
N GLY A 210 5.70 22.22 7.21
CA GLY A 210 7.06 22.47 7.69
C GLY A 210 7.40 21.76 9.01
N ARG A 211 6.56 20.81 9.44
CA ARG A 211 6.74 20.01 10.66
C ARG A 211 6.88 18.55 10.30
N GLY A 212 7.92 17.89 10.82
CA GLY A 212 8.05 16.44 10.69
C GLY A 212 7.05 15.74 11.61
N LEU A 213 6.05 15.07 11.04
CA LEU A 213 5.06 14.24 11.73
C LEU A 213 5.32 12.76 11.42
N PRO A 214 4.90 11.80 12.29
CA PRO A 214 4.81 10.40 11.87
C PRO A 214 3.98 10.30 10.58
N SER A 215 4.38 9.48 9.61
CA SER A 215 3.58 9.26 8.40
C SER A 215 2.49 8.23 8.67
N ALA A 216 1.26 8.51 8.24
CA ALA A 216 0.16 7.56 8.35
C ALA A 216 0.45 6.32 7.49
N ALA A 217 0.00 5.14 7.90
CA ALA A 217 0.13 3.94 7.07
C ALA A 217 -0.97 2.92 7.36
N ASP A 218 -1.30 2.13 6.34
CA ASP A 218 -2.06 0.90 6.49
C ASP A 218 -1.25 -0.23 5.84
N PHE A 219 -0.70 -1.11 6.68
CA PHE A 219 0.15 -2.21 6.23
C PHE A 219 -0.67 -3.43 5.81
N THR A 220 -1.92 -3.53 6.27
CA THR A 220 -2.78 -4.68 6.05
C THR A 220 -3.63 -4.54 4.80
N ALA A 221 -4.16 -3.35 4.52
CA ALA A 221 -5.03 -3.08 3.38
C ALA A 221 -4.46 -3.54 2.02
N PRO A 222 -3.20 -3.22 1.63
CA PRO A 222 -2.67 -3.67 0.34
C PRO A 222 -2.59 -5.19 0.24
N MET A 223 -2.19 -5.85 1.33
CA MET A 223 -2.16 -7.31 1.41
C MET A 223 -3.57 -7.90 1.29
N ALA A 224 -4.56 -7.33 1.97
CA ALA A 224 -5.95 -7.78 1.89
C ALA A 224 -6.55 -7.65 0.49
N VAL A 225 -6.30 -6.52 -0.19
CA VAL A 225 -6.73 -6.32 -1.58
C VAL A 225 -6.08 -7.37 -2.50
N GLY A 226 -4.78 -7.61 -2.35
CA GLY A 226 -4.08 -8.65 -3.09
C GLY A 226 -4.67 -10.04 -2.87
N LEU A 227 -4.85 -10.45 -1.61
CA LEU A 227 -5.43 -11.76 -1.27
C LEU A 227 -6.87 -11.91 -1.80
N CYS A 228 -7.69 -10.87 -1.68
CA CYS A 228 -9.08 -10.88 -2.12
C CYS A 228 -9.21 -10.96 -3.66
N ARG A 229 -8.33 -10.26 -4.40
CA ARG A 229 -8.35 -10.22 -5.87
C ARG A 229 -7.70 -11.46 -6.50
N GLU A 230 -6.60 -11.96 -5.94
CA GLU A 230 -5.83 -13.06 -6.53
C GLU A 230 -6.29 -14.46 -6.11
N ARG A 231 -6.99 -14.60 -4.97
CA ARG A 231 -7.54 -15.87 -4.45
C ARG A 231 -6.54 -17.05 -4.43
N PRO A 232 -5.36 -16.86 -3.82
CA PRO A 232 -4.28 -17.86 -3.84
C PRO A 232 -4.62 -19.17 -3.13
N GLU A 233 -5.64 -19.20 -2.27
CA GLU A 233 -6.16 -20.43 -1.65
C GLU A 233 -6.61 -21.48 -2.68
N LYS A 234 -6.95 -21.05 -3.90
CA LYS A 234 -7.32 -21.96 -4.99
C LYS A 234 -6.13 -22.67 -5.63
N VAL A 235 -4.89 -22.27 -5.31
CA VAL A 235 -3.67 -22.77 -5.97
C VAL A 235 -2.96 -23.88 -5.18
N GLY A 236 -3.05 -23.87 -3.85
CA GLY A 236 -2.21 -24.73 -2.98
C GLY A 236 -2.35 -26.24 -3.23
N VAL A 237 -3.59 -26.76 -3.29
CA VAL A 237 -3.85 -28.20 -3.54
C VAL A 237 -3.49 -28.61 -4.98
N PRO A 238 -3.89 -27.87 -6.03
CA PRO A 238 -3.43 -28.16 -7.40
C PRO A 238 -1.91 -28.21 -7.55
N ALA A 239 -1.17 -27.27 -6.94
CA ALA A 239 0.28 -27.21 -7.05
C ALA A 239 1.02 -28.34 -6.30
N LEU A 240 0.35 -29.01 -5.35
CA LEU A 240 0.86 -30.22 -4.71
C LEU A 240 0.69 -31.45 -5.61
N LEU A 241 -0.46 -31.58 -6.29
CA LEU A 241 -0.83 -32.76 -7.06
C LEU A 241 -0.21 -32.81 -8.45
N ASP A 242 -0.02 -31.66 -9.09
CA ASP A 242 0.54 -31.55 -10.44
C ASP A 242 1.50 -30.35 -10.50
N PRO A 243 2.70 -30.49 -9.93
CA PRO A 243 3.61 -29.37 -9.75
C PRO A 243 4.18 -28.83 -11.08
N ASP A 244 4.22 -29.64 -12.13
CA ASP A 244 4.74 -29.25 -13.46
C ASP A 244 3.88 -28.18 -14.14
N LYS A 245 2.56 -28.16 -13.88
CA LYS A 245 1.68 -27.05 -14.31
C LYS A 245 2.05 -25.70 -13.69
N PHE A 246 2.83 -25.69 -12.62
CA PHE A 246 3.22 -24.49 -11.87
C PHE A 246 4.74 -24.23 -11.92
N ALA A 247 5.49 -24.94 -12.76
CA ALA A 247 6.94 -24.77 -12.92
C ALA A 247 7.33 -23.32 -13.27
N ASN A 248 6.52 -22.65 -14.10
CA ASN A 248 6.74 -21.25 -14.49
C ASN A 248 6.54 -20.23 -13.36
N ASN A 249 6.01 -20.66 -12.21
CA ASN A 249 5.78 -19.80 -11.05
C ASN A 249 6.93 -19.86 -10.04
N VAL A 250 7.97 -20.69 -10.26
CA VAL A 250 9.12 -20.77 -9.36
C VAL A 250 9.92 -19.48 -9.37
N ARG A 251 9.94 -18.75 -8.26
CA ARG A 251 10.61 -17.46 -8.18
C ARG A 251 10.78 -16.95 -6.76
N LEU A 252 11.79 -16.11 -6.57
CA LEU A 252 11.80 -15.16 -5.46
C LEU A 252 10.88 -13.98 -5.79
N ILE A 253 10.05 -13.61 -4.82
CA ILE A 253 9.12 -12.49 -4.93
C ILE A 253 9.50 -11.45 -3.89
N GLN A 254 9.73 -10.26 -4.40
CA GLN A 254 9.93 -9.05 -3.64
C GLN A 254 8.55 -8.49 -3.24
N VAL A 255 8.26 -8.43 -1.94
CA VAL A 255 6.96 -7.92 -1.43
C VAL A 255 6.99 -6.43 -1.08
N GLN A 256 8.13 -5.77 -1.23
CA GLN A 256 8.36 -4.34 -0.97
C GLN A 256 9.55 -3.83 -1.81
N PRO A 257 9.63 -2.54 -2.19
CA PRO A 257 10.79 -1.98 -2.91
C PRO A 257 12.14 -2.28 -2.24
N TYR A 258 13.17 -2.51 -3.06
CA TYR A 258 14.47 -3.01 -2.57
C TYR A 258 15.26 -1.85 -2.00
N ASN A 259 15.88 -2.09 -0.85
CA ASN A 259 16.71 -1.09 -0.18
C ASN A 259 18.05 -1.74 0.21
N SER A 260 19.16 -1.28 -0.37
CA SER A 260 20.50 -1.83 -0.10
C SER A 260 20.94 -1.68 1.36
N GLN A 261 20.30 -0.80 2.14
CA GLN A 261 20.58 -0.62 3.56
C GLN A 261 19.83 -1.59 4.46
N LYS A 262 18.90 -2.40 3.92
CA LYS A 262 18.11 -3.37 4.69
C LYS A 262 18.57 -4.79 4.45
N ILE A 263 18.55 -5.60 5.51
CA ILE A 263 18.87 -7.03 5.50
C ILE A 263 17.72 -7.80 4.82
N PRO A 264 17.96 -8.54 3.72
CA PRO A 264 16.94 -9.39 3.13
C PRO A 264 16.58 -10.55 4.07
N VAL A 265 15.29 -10.75 4.32
CA VAL A 265 14.74 -11.91 5.02
C VAL A 265 14.00 -12.76 4.00
N LEU A 266 14.51 -13.95 3.73
CA LEU A 266 13.95 -14.87 2.77
C LEU A 266 13.07 -15.92 3.46
N LEU A 267 11.75 -15.83 3.22
CA LEU A 267 10.77 -16.77 3.75
C LEU A 267 10.51 -17.91 2.78
N VAL A 268 10.70 -19.15 3.24
CA VAL A 268 10.52 -20.38 2.46
C VAL A 268 9.38 -21.20 3.06
N HIS A 269 8.27 -21.34 2.33
CA HIS A 269 7.10 -22.10 2.81
C HIS A 269 7.34 -23.62 2.78
N GLY A 270 6.50 -24.36 3.50
CA GLY A 270 6.55 -25.83 3.58
C GLY A 270 5.63 -26.55 2.59
N LEU A 271 5.45 -27.85 2.85
CA LEU A 271 4.58 -28.76 2.09
C LEU A 271 3.11 -28.29 2.09
N GLN A 272 2.41 -28.47 0.96
CA GLN A 272 1.00 -28.09 0.75
C GLN A 272 0.71 -26.61 1.07
N SER A 273 1.73 -25.77 0.99
CA SER A 273 1.65 -24.35 1.32
C SER A 273 2.01 -23.48 0.13
N THR A 274 1.78 -22.18 0.28
CA THR A 274 2.17 -21.13 -0.68
C THR A 274 2.79 -19.97 0.11
N PRO A 275 3.43 -19.00 -0.56
CA PRO A 275 3.98 -17.80 0.10
C PRO A 275 2.96 -17.06 0.97
N VAL A 276 1.68 -17.19 0.67
CA VAL A 276 0.57 -16.52 1.38
C VAL A 276 0.43 -16.99 2.82
N SER A 277 0.93 -18.18 3.16
CA SER A 277 1.01 -18.63 4.55
C SER A 277 1.79 -17.67 5.46
N TRP A 278 2.69 -16.86 4.89
CA TRP A 278 3.44 -15.84 5.61
C TRP A 278 2.69 -14.52 5.82
N ALA A 279 1.50 -14.31 5.24
CA ALA A 279 0.78 -13.03 5.35
C ALA A 279 0.56 -12.55 6.81
N PRO A 280 0.14 -13.39 7.78
CA PRO A 280 0.06 -12.97 9.18
C PRO A 280 1.41 -12.52 9.75
N MET A 281 2.49 -13.22 9.38
CA MET A 281 3.84 -12.87 9.81
C MET A 281 4.32 -11.58 9.16
N LEU A 282 4.08 -11.38 7.86
CA LEU A 282 4.39 -10.14 7.16
C LEU A 282 3.70 -8.95 7.84
N ASN A 283 2.43 -9.10 8.19
CA ASN A 283 1.67 -8.08 8.89
C ASN A 283 2.29 -7.73 10.25
N ALA A 284 2.74 -8.73 11.02
CA ALA A 284 3.42 -8.54 12.30
C ALA A 284 4.81 -7.90 12.14
N LEU A 285 5.61 -8.37 11.17
CA LEU A 285 6.94 -7.81 10.87
C LEU A 285 6.83 -6.36 10.40
N TRP A 286 5.84 -6.04 9.58
CA TRP A 286 5.57 -4.67 9.17
C TRP A 286 4.93 -3.82 10.27
N ALA A 287 4.40 -4.39 11.36
CA ALA A 287 4.00 -3.63 12.54
C ALA A 287 5.22 -3.15 13.34
N ASP A 288 6.29 -3.92 13.35
CA ASP A 288 7.49 -3.66 14.15
C ASP A 288 8.41 -2.60 13.50
N PRO A 289 8.64 -1.44 14.15
CA PRO A 289 9.49 -0.38 13.61
C PRO A 289 10.99 -0.74 13.57
N ILE A 290 11.48 -1.64 14.41
CA ILE A 290 12.85 -2.13 14.36
C ILE A 290 13.01 -3.02 13.12
N VAL A 291 12.04 -3.92 12.89
CA VAL A 291 12.07 -4.79 11.71
C VAL A 291 11.97 -3.96 10.44
N ARG A 292 10.97 -3.08 10.30
CA ARG A 292 10.81 -2.23 9.11
C ARG A 292 12.06 -1.42 8.77
N ARG A 293 12.77 -0.90 9.79
CA ARG A 293 13.98 -0.10 9.57
C ARG A 293 15.17 -0.91 9.06
N ASN A 294 15.32 -2.14 9.55
CA ASN A 294 16.55 -2.91 9.36
C ASN A 294 16.41 -4.07 8.35
N TYR A 295 15.19 -4.54 8.11
CA TYR A 295 14.92 -5.74 7.32
C TYR A 295 13.94 -5.47 6.18
N GLN A 296 14.06 -6.27 5.11
CA GLN A 296 13.14 -6.27 3.97
C GLN A 296 12.79 -7.71 3.62
N VAL A 297 11.50 -8.00 3.47
CA VAL A 297 11.06 -9.39 3.31
C VAL A 297 10.98 -9.78 1.83
N TRP A 298 11.38 -11.02 1.56
CA TRP A 298 11.28 -11.73 0.30
C TRP A 298 10.61 -13.07 0.55
N VAL A 299 9.80 -13.54 -0.39
CA VAL A 299 9.15 -14.84 -0.29
C VAL A 299 9.53 -15.72 -1.47
N PHE A 300 9.86 -16.98 -1.21
CA PHE A 300 10.11 -17.96 -2.26
C PHE A 300 8.82 -18.69 -2.60
N ASN A 301 8.42 -18.64 -3.86
CA ASN A 301 7.32 -19.44 -4.40
C ASN A 301 7.87 -20.64 -5.14
N TYR A 302 7.45 -21.85 -4.77
CA TYR A 302 7.76 -23.07 -5.48
C TYR A 302 6.62 -24.09 -5.34
N PRO A 303 6.42 -25.00 -6.31
CA PRO A 303 5.50 -26.12 -6.16
C PRO A 303 5.97 -27.04 -5.03
N SER A 304 5.22 -27.05 -3.93
CA SER A 304 5.61 -27.82 -2.73
C SER A 304 5.53 -29.35 -2.91
N GLY A 305 4.98 -29.84 -4.03
CA GLY A 305 5.05 -31.25 -4.41
C GLY A 305 6.40 -31.70 -4.98
N TYR A 306 7.33 -30.77 -5.26
CA TYR A 306 8.65 -31.12 -5.77
C TYR A 306 9.52 -31.85 -4.73
N PRO A 307 10.38 -32.79 -5.17
CA PRO A 307 11.38 -33.40 -4.29
C PRO A 307 12.26 -32.34 -3.62
N ILE A 308 12.55 -32.52 -2.33
CA ILE A 308 13.33 -31.56 -1.51
C ILE A 308 14.65 -31.14 -2.20
N PRO A 309 15.49 -32.06 -2.72
CA PRO A 309 16.74 -31.65 -3.38
C PRO A 309 16.51 -30.77 -4.63
N TYR A 310 15.40 -30.96 -5.33
CA TYR A 310 15.05 -30.16 -6.49
C TYR A 310 14.56 -28.77 -6.08
N SER A 311 13.71 -28.68 -5.04
CA SER A 311 13.31 -27.39 -4.45
C SER A 311 14.52 -26.59 -3.95
N ALA A 312 15.49 -27.24 -3.30
CA ALA A 312 16.75 -26.65 -2.85
C ALA A 312 17.59 -26.11 -4.02
N LEU A 313 17.69 -26.87 -5.12
CA LEU A 313 18.37 -26.44 -6.34
C LEU A 313 17.71 -25.18 -6.93
N LEU A 314 16.38 -25.15 -6.99
CA LEU A 314 15.62 -24.01 -7.50
C LEU A 314 15.80 -22.77 -6.63
N LEU A 315 15.78 -22.93 -5.31
CA LEU A 315 16.04 -21.84 -4.36
C LEU A 315 17.43 -21.25 -4.59
N ARG A 316 18.46 -22.09 -4.68
CA ARG A 316 19.85 -21.67 -4.93
C ARG A 316 19.98 -20.87 -6.23
N ARG A 317 19.35 -21.33 -7.31
CA ARG A 317 19.32 -20.58 -8.59
C ARG A 317 18.65 -19.21 -8.49
N GLN A 318 17.66 -19.06 -7.62
CA GLN A 318 17.04 -17.75 -7.40
C GLN A 318 17.91 -16.84 -6.53
N VAL A 319 18.60 -17.40 -5.52
CA VAL A 319 19.59 -16.67 -4.73
C VAL A 319 20.75 -16.21 -5.61
N ASP A 320 21.32 -17.09 -6.44
CA ASP A 320 22.37 -16.71 -7.42
C ASP A 320 21.92 -15.57 -8.35
N ALA A 321 20.63 -15.53 -8.70
CA ALA A 321 20.06 -14.44 -9.51
C ALA A 321 19.87 -13.16 -8.72
N LEU A 322 19.52 -13.25 -7.43
CA LEU A 322 19.43 -12.12 -6.51
C LEU A 322 20.81 -11.51 -6.31
N ASP A 323 21.84 -12.32 -6.03
CA ASP A 323 23.23 -11.89 -5.89
C ASP A 323 23.71 -11.13 -7.13
N LYS A 324 23.38 -11.62 -8.33
CA LYS A 324 23.71 -10.94 -9.59
C LYS A 324 22.96 -9.61 -9.77
N ALA A 325 21.70 -9.55 -9.36
CA ALA A 325 20.88 -8.35 -9.52
C ALA A 325 21.18 -7.27 -8.48
N PHE A 326 21.62 -7.67 -7.28
CA PHE A 326 21.89 -6.81 -6.14
C PHE A 326 23.23 -7.17 -5.48
N PRO A 327 24.37 -7.06 -6.18
CA PRO A 327 25.65 -7.57 -5.71
C PRO A 327 26.10 -7.04 -4.33
N ASP A 328 25.62 -5.86 -3.95
CA ASP A 328 25.94 -5.21 -2.67
C ASP A 328 24.85 -5.43 -1.59
N HIS A 329 23.99 -6.44 -1.74
CA HIS A 329 22.98 -6.73 -0.72
C HIS A 329 23.63 -7.19 0.59
N ARG A 330 23.00 -6.86 1.73
CA ARG A 330 23.44 -7.36 3.04
C ARG A 330 23.25 -8.88 3.13
N PRO A 331 24.00 -9.59 4.01
CA PRO A 331 23.83 -11.03 4.20
C PRO A 331 22.37 -11.44 4.43
N ILE A 332 21.89 -12.46 3.72
CA ILE A 332 20.49 -12.88 3.74
C ILE A 332 20.21 -13.69 5.01
N VAL A 333 19.08 -13.40 5.66
CA VAL A 333 18.50 -14.25 6.72
C VAL A 333 17.48 -15.18 6.08
N LEU A 334 17.68 -16.50 6.19
CA LEU A 334 16.74 -17.49 5.67
C LEU A 334 15.84 -18.01 6.79
N VAL A 335 14.53 -18.01 6.55
CA VAL A 335 13.52 -18.55 7.46
C VAL A 335 12.68 -19.58 6.70
N GLY A 336 12.84 -20.85 7.06
CA GLY A 336 12.09 -21.94 6.48
C GLY A 336 11.05 -22.50 7.44
N HIS A 337 9.86 -22.83 6.92
CA HIS A 337 8.84 -23.55 7.68
C HIS A 337 8.77 -25.02 7.25
N SER A 338 8.93 -25.95 8.20
CA SER A 338 8.85 -27.41 7.96
C SER A 338 9.78 -27.84 6.81
N MET A 339 9.25 -28.45 5.74
CA MET A 339 10.02 -28.83 4.54
C MET A 339 10.83 -27.67 3.94
N GLY A 340 10.35 -26.44 4.07
CA GLY A 340 11.05 -25.24 3.61
C GLY A 340 12.30 -24.90 4.42
N GLY A 341 12.50 -25.48 5.61
CA GLY A 341 13.73 -25.35 6.39
C GLY A 341 14.81 -26.39 6.03
N ILE A 342 14.42 -27.45 5.32
CA ILE A 342 15.32 -28.52 4.86
C ILE A 342 15.76 -28.29 3.40
N SER A 343 14.91 -27.60 2.62
CA SER A 343 15.17 -27.18 1.24
C SER A 343 16.13 -25.99 1.22
#